data_AF-A0A915V5V1-F1
#
_entry.id   AF-A0A915V5V1-F1
#
_cell.length_a   1.000
_cell.length_b   1.000
_cell.length_c   1.000
_cell.angle_alpha   90.00
_cell.angle_beta   90.00
_cell.angle_gamma   90.00
#
_symmetry.space_group_name_H-M   'P 1'
#
loop_
_entity.id
_entity.type
_entity.pdbx_description
1 polymer ?
#
loop_
_entity_poly.entity_id
_entity_poly.type
_entity_poly.pdbx_seq_one_letter_code
_entity_poly.pdbx_strand_id
1 'polypeptide(L)'
;MPLPPLVLPPSPAVRIVGDVVVDPQAVLAPGVLLWAEAGASIRIAAGVCIGMGSVIHAHGGTIAIGEGVNIGAAVLLIGAVTVEPHACIGASTTVMQTTIPAGAVVAAGSLLGDRSRRWPPPAATSQPQQRAVFPEDPWQEPPTTAHPAENSPPEQQDSTASPPSHQEGPAATPPETSTATRPKASVVYGQAYVSQMFAKMFRVAPIPPTGDNPALGSQ
;
A
#
# COMPACT_ATOMS: atom_id res chain seq x y z
N MET A 1 -4.48 11.84 9.36
CA MET A 1 -5.02 11.83 10.74
C MET A 1 -5.04 10.39 11.21
N PRO A 2 -4.50 10.05 12.39
CA PRO A 2 -4.79 8.76 13.01
C PRO A 2 -6.27 8.72 13.40
N LEU A 3 -6.93 7.59 13.17
CA LEU A 3 -8.26 7.34 13.71
C LEU A 3 -8.14 6.89 15.18
N PRO A 4 -9.10 7.22 16.06
CA PRO A 4 -9.14 6.65 17.40
C PRO A 4 -9.30 5.12 17.33
N PRO A 5 -8.73 4.36 18.28
CA PRO A 5 -8.90 2.91 18.31
C PRO A 5 -10.38 2.55 18.51
N LEU A 6 -10.86 1.55 17.76
CA LEU A 6 -12.21 1.02 17.96
C LEU A 6 -12.28 0.29 19.30
N VAL A 7 -13.24 0.71 20.13
CA VAL A 7 -13.54 0.09 21.42
C VAL A 7 -14.71 -0.86 21.24
N LEU A 8 -14.65 -2.03 21.89
CA LEU A 8 -15.75 -3.00 21.91
C LEU A 8 -17.03 -2.33 22.43
N PRO A 9 -18.17 -2.42 21.71
CA PRO A 9 -19.43 -1.89 22.21
C PRO A 9 -19.90 -2.67 23.46
N PRO A 10 -20.59 -2.01 24.41
CA PRO A 10 -21.00 -2.64 25.68
C PRO A 10 -22.02 -3.78 25.48
N SER A 11 -22.69 -3.82 24.33
CA SER A 11 -23.32 -5.04 23.81
C SER A 11 -22.57 -5.48 22.56
N PRO A 12 -21.91 -6.66 22.55
CA PRO A 12 -21.18 -7.15 21.39
C PRO A 12 -22.08 -7.76 20.31
N ALA A 13 -23.39 -7.49 20.34
CA ALA A 13 -24.36 -8.09 19.45
C ALA A 13 -24.12 -7.70 17.98
N VAL A 14 -24.31 -8.66 17.08
CA VAL A 14 -24.55 -8.44 15.66
C VAL A 14 -26.04 -8.22 15.46
N ARG A 15 -26.43 -7.23 14.67
CA ARG A 15 -27.85 -6.94 14.37
C ARG A 15 -28.15 -7.28 12.92
N ILE A 16 -29.16 -8.11 12.69
CA ILE A 16 -29.60 -8.57 11.36
C ILE A 16 -31.06 -8.17 11.15
N VAL A 17 -31.37 -7.55 10.01
CA VAL A 17 -32.71 -7.04 9.65
C VAL A 17 -32.98 -7.26 8.16
N GLY A 18 -34.16 -7.78 7.82
CA GLY A 18 -34.59 -8.00 6.43
C GLY A 18 -34.13 -9.34 5.85
N ASP A 19 -34.15 -9.46 4.53
CA ASP A 19 -33.66 -10.65 3.81
C ASP A 19 -32.13 -10.71 3.82
N VAL A 20 -31.58 -11.43 4.79
CA VAL A 20 -30.13 -11.62 4.98
C VAL A 20 -29.84 -13.11 5.11
N VAL A 21 -28.99 -13.63 4.23
CA VAL A 21 -28.44 -14.99 4.30
C VAL A 21 -26.94 -14.90 4.54
N VAL A 22 -26.50 -15.59 5.59
CA VAL A 22 -25.10 -15.65 6.04
C VAL A 22 -24.68 -17.11 6.04
N ASP A 23 -23.59 -17.43 5.36
CA ASP A 23 -23.00 -18.77 5.38
C ASP A 23 -22.49 -19.15 6.79
N PRO A 24 -22.64 -20.41 7.25
CA PRO A 24 -22.14 -20.86 8.55
C PRO A 24 -20.63 -20.75 8.78
N GLN A 25 -19.82 -20.51 7.75
CA GLN A 25 -18.37 -20.26 7.83
C GLN A 25 -18.00 -18.77 7.84
N ALA A 26 -18.97 -17.85 7.77
CA ALA A 26 -18.71 -16.42 7.85
C ALA A 26 -18.58 -15.94 9.31
N VAL A 27 -17.61 -15.06 9.57
CA VAL A 27 -17.29 -14.50 10.89
C VAL A 27 -17.77 -13.06 10.97
N LEU A 28 -18.74 -12.79 11.83
CA LEU A 28 -19.30 -11.46 12.08
C LEU A 28 -18.80 -10.92 13.42
N ALA A 29 -18.02 -9.83 13.39
CA ALA A 29 -17.48 -9.22 14.59
C ALA A 29 -18.53 -8.38 15.37
N PRO A 30 -18.26 -8.03 16.64
CA PRO A 30 -19.16 -7.21 17.47
C PRO A 30 -19.61 -5.90 16.81
N GLY A 31 -20.88 -5.55 17.00
CA GLY A 31 -21.46 -4.30 16.50
C GLY A 31 -21.68 -4.24 14.98
N VAL A 32 -21.51 -5.34 14.25
CA VAL A 32 -21.87 -5.41 12.83
C VAL A 32 -23.39 -5.27 12.66
N LEU A 33 -23.81 -4.42 11.72
CA LEU A 33 -25.21 -4.22 11.32
C LEU A 33 -25.41 -4.70 9.88
N LEU A 34 -26.24 -5.71 9.70
CA LEU A 34 -26.74 -6.18 8.41
C LEU A 34 -28.20 -5.74 8.27
N TRP A 35 -28.51 -4.90 7.29
CA TRP A 35 -29.86 -4.38 7.04
C TRP A 35 -30.21 -4.45 5.56
N ALA A 36 -31.13 -5.33 5.20
CA ALA A 36 -31.83 -5.30 3.92
C ALA A 36 -33.18 -4.61 4.06
N GLU A 37 -33.49 -3.69 3.14
CA GLU A 37 -34.82 -3.11 2.98
C GLU A 37 -35.80 -4.05 2.25
N ALA A 38 -37.08 -3.67 2.17
CA ALA A 38 -38.08 -4.44 1.44
C ALA A 38 -37.72 -4.51 -0.07
N GLY A 39 -37.58 -5.71 -0.61
CA GLY A 39 -37.15 -5.94 -1.99
C GLY A 39 -35.63 -5.85 -2.22
N ALA A 40 -34.85 -5.53 -1.18
CA ALA A 40 -33.40 -5.67 -1.16
C ALA A 40 -32.99 -6.98 -0.46
N SER A 41 -31.74 -7.42 -0.65
CA SER A 41 -31.22 -8.60 0.07
C SER A 41 -29.73 -8.51 0.36
N ILE A 42 -29.26 -9.24 1.36
CA ILE A 42 -27.83 -9.44 1.66
C ILE A 42 -27.51 -10.93 1.53
N ARG A 43 -26.39 -11.23 0.85
CA ARG A 43 -25.85 -12.58 0.66
C ARG A 43 -24.37 -12.57 1.04
N ILE A 44 -24.02 -13.30 2.10
CA ILE A 44 -22.64 -13.45 2.60
C ILE A 44 -22.22 -14.91 2.43
N ALA A 45 -21.18 -15.15 1.63
CA ALA A 45 -20.64 -16.48 1.34
C ALA A 45 -19.71 -17.02 2.44
N ALA A 46 -19.21 -18.24 2.24
CA ALA A 46 -18.31 -18.92 3.16
C ALA A 46 -16.97 -18.18 3.37
N GLY A 47 -16.40 -18.31 4.57
CA GLY A 47 -15.08 -17.76 4.91
C GLY A 47 -14.99 -16.22 4.97
N VAL A 48 -16.10 -15.51 4.78
CA VAL A 48 -16.14 -14.04 4.83
C VAL A 48 -15.90 -13.56 6.27
N CYS A 49 -14.97 -12.63 6.44
CA CYS A 49 -14.71 -11.98 7.73
C CYS A 49 -15.21 -10.54 7.70
N ILE A 50 -16.11 -10.16 8.63
CA ILE A 50 -16.67 -8.80 8.73
C ILE A 50 -16.24 -8.14 10.03
N GLY A 51 -15.39 -7.11 9.91
CA GLY A 51 -14.78 -6.40 11.02
C GLY A 51 -15.75 -5.59 11.88
N MET A 52 -15.29 -5.29 13.11
CA MET A 52 -16.09 -4.67 14.17
C MET A 52 -16.75 -3.36 13.74
N GLY A 53 -18.03 -3.17 14.09
CA GLY A 53 -18.77 -1.92 13.82
C GLY A 53 -19.05 -1.62 12.35
N SER A 54 -18.86 -2.57 11.44
CA SER A 54 -19.17 -2.39 10.01
C SER A 54 -20.68 -2.44 9.74
N VAL A 55 -21.15 -1.61 8.81
CA VAL A 55 -22.56 -1.43 8.46
C VAL A 55 -22.77 -1.82 7.00
N ILE A 56 -23.72 -2.72 6.76
CA ILE A 56 -24.03 -3.27 5.45
C ILE A 56 -25.53 -3.07 5.21
N HIS A 57 -25.86 -2.11 4.35
CA HIS A 57 -27.21 -1.61 4.13
C HIS A 57 -27.63 -1.80 2.66
N ALA A 58 -28.31 -2.90 2.37
CA ALA A 58 -28.85 -3.18 1.05
C ALA A 58 -30.11 -2.33 0.82
N HIS A 59 -30.01 -1.38 -0.12
CA HIS A 59 -31.06 -0.44 -0.49
C HIS A 59 -31.20 -0.42 -2.01
N GLY A 60 -32.42 -0.63 -2.52
CA GLY A 60 -32.72 -0.64 -3.96
C GLY A 60 -32.00 -1.75 -4.76
N GLY A 61 -31.56 -2.83 -4.12
CA GLY A 61 -30.87 -3.94 -4.78
C GLY A 61 -30.24 -4.91 -3.78
N THR A 62 -29.34 -5.77 -4.27
CA THR A 62 -28.66 -6.79 -3.45
C THR A 62 -27.24 -6.37 -3.09
N ILE A 63 -26.81 -6.66 -1.86
CA ILE A 63 -25.39 -6.74 -1.50
C ILE A 63 -24.96 -8.20 -1.51
N ALA A 64 -23.98 -8.52 -2.35
CA ALA A 64 -23.40 -9.86 -2.47
C ALA A 64 -21.92 -9.81 -2.09
N ILE A 65 -21.51 -10.65 -1.15
CA ILE A 65 -20.13 -10.74 -0.65
C ILE A 65 -19.64 -12.18 -0.89
N GLY A 66 -18.70 -12.31 -1.82
CA GLY A 66 -18.14 -13.57 -2.28
C GLY A 66 -17.22 -14.26 -1.27
N GLU A 67 -16.80 -15.48 -1.62
CA GLU A 67 -16.04 -16.36 -0.72
C GLU A 67 -14.74 -15.73 -0.23
N GLY A 68 -14.42 -15.92 1.06
CA GLY A 68 -13.13 -15.52 1.64
C GLY A 68 -12.83 -14.02 1.60
N VAL A 69 -13.84 -13.16 1.41
CA VAL A 69 -13.68 -11.70 1.44
C VAL A 69 -13.38 -11.22 2.85
N ASN A 70 -12.37 -10.37 2.99
CA ASN A 70 -11.99 -9.75 4.25
C ASN A 70 -12.46 -8.30 4.30
N ILE A 71 -13.46 -8.00 5.13
CA ILE A 71 -13.96 -6.64 5.36
C ILE A 71 -13.37 -6.11 6.66
N GLY A 72 -12.61 -5.02 6.57
CA GLY A 72 -12.05 -4.33 7.73
C GLY A 72 -13.10 -3.77 8.68
N ALA A 73 -12.64 -3.26 9.83
CA ALA A 73 -13.53 -2.69 10.84
C ALA A 73 -14.07 -1.31 10.43
N ALA A 74 -15.27 -0.96 10.91
CA ALA A 74 -16.01 0.26 10.61
C ALA A 74 -16.18 0.56 9.10
N VAL A 75 -16.33 -0.48 8.27
CA VAL A 75 -16.63 -0.33 6.83
C VAL A 75 -18.13 -0.10 6.61
N LEU A 76 -18.47 0.77 5.66
CA LEU A 76 -19.84 1.00 5.19
C LEU A 76 -20.02 0.45 3.78
N LEU A 77 -20.93 -0.51 3.59
CA LEU A 77 -21.43 -0.93 2.27
C LEU A 77 -22.89 -0.47 2.14
N ILE A 78 -23.23 0.25 1.08
CA ILE A 78 -24.60 0.79 0.90
C ILE A 78 -25.10 0.73 -0.56
N GLY A 79 -26.37 0.37 -0.71
CA GLY A 79 -27.06 0.25 -2.01
C GLY A 79 -26.92 -1.17 -2.59
N ALA A 80 -26.72 -1.26 -3.90
CA ALA A 80 -26.36 -2.51 -4.58
C ALA A 80 -24.82 -2.61 -4.70
N VAL A 81 -24.20 -3.53 -3.97
CA VAL A 81 -22.74 -3.67 -3.91
C VAL A 81 -22.35 -5.14 -4.05
N THR A 82 -21.53 -5.45 -5.05
CA THR A 82 -20.95 -6.80 -5.20
C THR A 82 -19.48 -6.74 -4.81
N VAL A 83 -19.08 -7.56 -3.84
CA VAL A 83 -17.67 -7.77 -3.49
C VAL A 83 -17.31 -9.18 -3.95
N GLU A 84 -16.56 -9.27 -5.05
CA GLU A 84 -16.15 -10.54 -5.63
C GLU A 84 -15.16 -11.31 -4.73
N PRO A 85 -14.99 -12.63 -4.91
CA PRO A 85 -14.22 -13.48 -3.99
C PRO A 85 -12.79 -13.01 -3.68
N HIS A 86 -12.36 -13.28 -2.45
CA HIS A 86 -11.02 -13.02 -1.91
C HIS A 86 -10.58 -11.54 -1.90
N ALA A 87 -11.47 -10.59 -2.19
CA ALA A 87 -11.17 -9.17 -2.05
C ALA A 87 -10.92 -8.78 -0.57
N CYS A 88 -10.05 -7.79 -0.35
CA CYS A 88 -9.71 -7.25 0.96
C CYS A 88 -10.08 -5.77 1.03
N ILE A 89 -11.06 -5.42 1.87
CA ILE A 89 -11.51 -4.04 2.08
C ILE A 89 -10.88 -3.49 3.35
N GLY A 90 -10.03 -2.45 3.23
CA GLY A 90 -9.40 -1.79 4.36
C GLY A 90 -10.41 -1.13 5.32
N ALA A 91 -10.04 -1.02 6.60
CA ALA A 91 -10.89 -0.42 7.63
C ALA A 91 -11.36 1.01 7.29
N SER A 92 -12.53 1.40 7.80
CA SER A 92 -13.15 2.72 7.57
C SER A 92 -13.39 3.09 6.10
N THR A 93 -13.43 2.10 5.20
CA THR A 93 -13.82 2.28 3.80
C THR A 93 -15.33 2.46 3.66
N THR A 94 -15.78 3.27 2.71
CA THR A 94 -17.17 3.34 2.25
C THR A 94 -17.28 2.90 0.80
N VAL A 95 -18.22 1.99 0.50
CA VAL A 95 -18.52 1.49 -0.86
C VAL A 95 -20.00 1.70 -1.17
N MET A 96 -20.27 2.37 -2.29
CA MET A 96 -21.61 2.75 -2.72
C MET A 96 -21.88 2.28 -4.15
N GLN A 97 -22.96 1.54 -4.39
CA GLN A 97 -23.51 1.31 -5.75
C GLN A 97 -22.47 0.88 -6.83
N THR A 98 -21.55 -0.03 -6.48
CA THR A 98 -20.42 -0.46 -7.33
C THR A 98 -19.97 -1.89 -7.02
N THR A 99 -19.28 -2.51 -7.97
CA THR A 99 -18.60 -3.81 -7.79
C THR A 99 -17.14 -3.60 -7.37
N ILE A 100 -16.62 -4.48 -6.51
CA ILE A 100 -15.20 -4.63 -6.16
C ILE A 100 -14.69 -5.93 -6.81
N PRO A 101 -13.65 -5.89 -7.68
CA PRO A 101 -13.16 -7.09 -8.38
C PRO A 101 -12.54 -8.16 -7.46
N ALA A 102 -12.47 -9.40 -7.97
CA ALA A 102 -11.93 -10.53 -7.22
C ALA A 102 -10.46 -10.31 -6.85
N GLY A 103 -10.08 -10.66 -5.62
CA GLY A 103 -8.72 -10.44 -5.10
C GLY A 103 -8.29 -8.97 -4.96
N ALA A 104 -9.17 -7.99 -5.21
CA ALA A 104 -8.80 -6.58 -5.13
C ALA A 104 -8.55 -6.13 -3.67
N VAL A 105 -7.49 -5.34 -3.47
CA VAL A 105 -7.16 -4.76 -2.16
C VAL A 105 -7.52 -3.28 -2.16
N VAL A 106 -8.52 -2.90 -1.36
CA VAL A 106 -8.97 -1.52 -1.18
C VAL A 106 -8.28 -0.91 0.04
N ALA A 107 -7.64 0.25 -0.13
CA ALA A 107 -6.95 0.94 0.96
C ALA A 107 -7.93 1.41 2.06
N ALA A 108 -7.48 1.41 3.32
CA ALA A 108 -8.26 1.90 4.45
C ALA A 108 -8.66 3.38 4.27
N GLY A 109 -9.89 3.73 4.66
CA GLY A 109 -10.44 5.08 4.48
C GLY A 109 -10.85 5.44 3.04
N SER A 110 -10.90 4.47 2.11
CA SER A 110 -11.33 4.73 0.73
C SER A 110 -12.83 5.09 0.64
N LEU A 111 -13.19 5.86 -0.38
CA LEU A 111 -14.58 6.09 -0.78
C LEU A 111 -14.76 5.65 -2.23
N LEU A 112 -15.53 4.59 -2.45
CA LEU A 112 -15.72 3.96 -3.76
C LEU A 112 -17.17 4.08 -4.22
N GLY A 113 -17.34 4.44 -5.50
CA GLY A 113 -18.66 4.56 -6.15
C GLY A 113 -19.48 5.81 -5.78
N ASP A 114 -18.91 6.79 -5.07
CA ASP A 114 -19.51 8.12 -4.93
C ASP A 114 -19.59 8.81 -6.30
N ARG A 115 -20.79 8.81 -6.89
CA ARG A 115 -21.10 9.50 -8.17
C ARG A 115 -21.56 10.95 -7.97
N SER A 116 -21.74 11.40 -6.73
CA SER A 116 -22.15 12.78 -6.43
C SER A 116 -20.99 13.76 -6.64
N ARG A 117 -19.77 13.33 -6.29
CA ARG A 117 -18.55 14.06 -6.59
C ARG A 117 -18.07 13.78 -8.01
N ARG A 118 -18.54 14.59 -8.96
CA ARG A 118 -17.70 14.93 -10.12
C ARG A 118 -16.49 15.71 -9.61
N TRP A 119 -15.43 15.00 -9.23
CA TRP A 119 -14.11 15.61 -9.11
C TRP A 119 -13.79 16.25 -10.47
N PRO A 120 -13.52 17.57 -10.54
CA PRO A 120 -13.04 18.16 -11.78
C PRO A 120 -11.77 17.40 -12.20
N PRO A 121 -11.58 17.04 -13.50
CA PRO A 121 -10.26 16.56 -13.92
C PRO A 121 -9.24 17.59 -13.43
N PRO A 122 -8.15 17.17 -12.75
CA PRO A 122 -7.24 18.09 -12.09
C PRO A 122 -6.83 19.14 -13.11
N ALA A 123 -7.27 20.39 -12.87
CA ALA A 123 -7.24 21.43 -13.89
C ALA A 123 -5.83 21.49 -14.44
N ALA A 124 -5.68 21.22 -15.73
CA ALA A 124 -4.37 21.04 -16.35
C ALA A 124 -3.55 22.27 -15.99
N THR A 125 -2.60 22.09 -15.07
CA THR A 125 -1.64 23.12 -14.73
C THR A 125 -0.81 23.26 -15.97
N SER A 126 -1.21 24.23 -16.81
CA SER A 126 -0.42 24.74 -17.90
C SER A 126 0.91 25.15 -17.30
N GLN A 127 1.86 24.21 -17.31
CA GLN A 127 3.24 24.47 -17.00
C GLN A 127 3.57 25.68 -17.88
N PRO A 128 4.00 26.81 -17.31
CA PRO A 128 4.52 27.89 -18.13
C PRO A 128 5.56 27.24 -19.02
N GLN A 129 5.38 27.32 -20.34
CA GLN A 129 6.44 26.90 -21.25
C GLN A 129 7.57 27.88 -21.03
N GLN A 130 8.43 27.57 -20.05
CA GLN A 130 9.77 28.11 -19.93
C GLN A 130 10.47 27.68 -21.21
N ARG A 131 10.30 28.54 -22.22
CA ARG A 131 10.98 28.43 -23.50
C ARG A 131 12.45 28.34 -23.15
N ALA A 132 13.03 27.16 -23.39
CA ALA A 132 14.42 26.91 -23.10
C ALA A 132 15.25 27.82 -24.00
N VAL A 133 15.55 29.02 -23.50
CA VAL A 133 16.69 29.80 -23.93
C VAL A 133 17.88 29.00 -23.40
N PHE A 134 18.32 28.05 -24.20
CA PHE A 134 19.62 27.44 -24.02
C PHE A 134 20.63 28.59 -23.96
N PRO A 135 21.47 28.69 -22.92
CA PRO A 135 22.60 29.59 -22.96
C PRO A 135 23.44 29.23 -24.18
N GLU A 136 23.74 30.21 -25.03
CA GLU A 136 24.68 29.99 -26.13
C GLU A 136 26.02 29.59 -25.54
N ASP A 137 26.52 28.42 -25.93
CA ASP A 137 27.81 27.91 -25.50
C ASP A 137 28.92 28.83 -26.08
N PRO A 138 29.70 29.54 -25.23
CA PRO A 138 30.63 30.57 -25.69
C PRO A 138 31.83 30.04 -26.49
N TRP A 139 31.88 28.74 -26.77
CA TRP A 139 32.93 28.06 -27.53
C TRP A 139 32.47 27.48 -28.88
N GLN A 140 31.25 27.79 -29.34
CA GLN A 140 30.79 27.41 -30.69
C GLN A 140 31.37 28.35 -31.75
N GLU A 141 32.34 27.86 -32.54
CA GLU A 141 32.85 28.58 -33.72
C GLU A 141 31.78 28.65 -34.83
N PRO A 142 31.63 29.79 -35.54
CA PRO A 142 30.54 29.98 -36.50
C PRO A 142 30.77 29.16 -37.80
N PRO A 143 29.81 28.31 -38.22
CA PRO A 143 29.94 27.56 -39.47
C PRO A 143 29.87 28.50 -40.69
N THR A 144 30.75 28.25 -41.67
CA THR A 144 30.89 29.06 -42.89
C THR A 144 29.71 28.89 -43.86
N THR A 145 29.45 29.94 -44.64
CA THR A 145 28.30 30.12 -45.53
C THR A 145 28.14 29.07 -46.64
N ALA A 146 27.18 28.16 -46.43
CA ALA A 146 26.17 27.61 -47.34
C ALA A 146 26.40 27.44 -48.88
N HIS A 147 25.86 26.30 -49.38
CA HIS A 147 25.39 25.98 -50.75
C HIS A 147 26.44 25.63 -51.85
N PRO A 148 26.04 24.93 -52.95
CA PRO A 148 24.86 24.04 -53.18
C PRO A 148 25.22 22.64 -53.77
N ALA A 149 24.21 21.75 -53.91
CA ALA A 149 24.06 20.61 -54.86
C ALA A 149 25.23 19.58 -55.04
N GLU A 150 25.01 18.27 -55.27
CA GLU A 150 24.38 17.69 -56.46
C GLU A 150 24.16 16.14 -56.33
N ASN A 151 23.46 15.55 -57.32
CA ASN A 151 23.20 14.13 -57.65
C ASN A 151 23.93 12.97 -56.93
N SER A 152 23.10 12.09 -56.33
CA SER A 152 23.00 10.63 -56.59
C SER A 152 24.14 9.63 -56.20
N PRO A 153 23.84 8.30 -56.12
CA PRO A 153 24.67 7.27 -55.45
C PRO A 153 25.27 6.25 -56.47
N PRO A 154 25.84 5.05 -56.11
CA PRO A 154 25.99 4.38 -54.80
C PRO A 154 27.42 3.80 -54.57
N GLU A 155 27.53 2.58 -54.02
CA GLU A 155 28.75 1.72 -53.87
C GLU A 155 29.82 2.17 -52.85
N GLN A 156 30.65 1.30 -52.24
CA GLN A 156 30.51 -0.08 -51.70
C GLN A 156 31.79 -0.39 -50.87
N GLN A 157 31.91 -1.58 -50.26
CA GLN A 157 33.14 -2.13 -49.60
C GLN A 157 33.62 -1.44 -48.29
N ASP A 158 34.26 -2.12 -47.31
CA ASP A 158 34.22 -3.54 -46.89
C ASP A 158 34.69 -3.67 -45.41
N SER A 159 34.32 -4.78 -44.75
CA SER A 159 34.86 -5.45 -43.55
C SER A 159 35.87 -4.71 -42.63
N THR A 160 35.64 -4.65 -41.31
CA THR A 160 36.06 -5.69 -40.31
C THR A 160 35.70 -5.24 -38.87
N ALA A 161 35.62 -6.05 -37.80
CA ALA A 161 35.48 -7.51 -37.65
C ALA A 161 35.09 -7.94 -36.20
N SER A 162 34.39 -9.09 -36.10
CA SER A 162 34.56 -10.16 -35.09
C SER A 162 34.07 -10.01 -33.61
N PRO A 163 33.80 -11.15 -32.89
CA PRO A 163 32.59 -11.27 -32.05
C PRO A 163 32.74 -11.63 -30.52
N PRO A 164 32.36 -12.83 -29.97
CA PRO A 164 31.20 -12.89 -29.04
C PRO A 164 31.45 -13.53 -27.64
N SER A 165 30.33 -13.75 -26.94
CA SER A 165 30.11 -14.33 -25.60
C SER A 165 30.77 -15.69 -25.28
N HIS A 166 30.97 -16.00 -24.00
CA HIS A 166 30.22 -17.05 -23.24
C HIS A 166 30.59 -17.10 -21.73
N GLN A 167 30.11 -18.12 -21.00
CA GLN A 167 30.13 -18.29 -19.53
C GLN A 167 31.27 -19.21 -19.07
N GLU A 168 31.59 -19.25 -17.76
CA GLU A 168 31.90 -20.49 -17.00
C GLU A 168 31.98 -20.23 -15.48
N GLY A 169 32.04 -21.30 -14.67
CA GLY A 169 32.49 -21.32 -13.26
C GLY A 169 32.81 -22.74 -12.78
N PRO A 170 33.60 -22.95 -11.71
CA PRO A 170 33.38 -24.10 -10.81
C PRO A 170 33.72 -23.85 -9.31
N ALA A 171 33.77 -24.89 -8.47
CA ALA A 171 33.78 -24.84 -6.99
C ALA A 171 34.85 -25.75 -6.30
N ALA A 172 35.01 -25.63 -4.96
CA ALA A 172 35.86 -26.48 -4.10
C ALA A 172 35.43 -26.47 -2.60
N THR A 173 36.02 -27.34 -1.76
CA THR A 173 35.77 -27.58 -0.29
C THR A 173 37.02 -28.24 0.37
N PRO A 174 37.13 -28.52 1.70
CA PRO A 174 36.32 -28.20 2.90
C PRO A 174 37.17 -27.30 3.88
N PRO A 175 37.57 -27.55 5.17
CA PRO A 175 37.10 -28.42 6.29
C PRO A 175 37.16 -27.82 7.75
N GLU A 176 36.99 -28.70 8.77
CA GLU A 176 37.46 -28.64 10.18
C GLU A 176 36.76 -27.82 11.30
N THR A 177 37.20 -28.08 12.56
CA THR A 177 36.46 -27.97 13.84
C THR A 177 37.21 -27.13 14.88
N SER A 178 36.53 -26.33 15.74
CA SER A 178 36.83 -26.21 17.20
C SER A 178 36.06 -25.12 17.98
N THR A 179 35.70 -25.48 19.23
CA THR A 179 35.58 -24.66 20.48
C THR A 179 34.79 -23.35 20.54
N ALA A 180 34.07 -23.16 21.65
CA ALA A 180 33.42 -21.91 22.02
C ALA A 180 34.42 -20.80 22.43
N THR A 181 34.05 -19.52 22.23
CA THR A 181 34.71 -18.37 22.87
C THR A 181 33.70 -17.26 23.17
N ARG A 182 33.87 -16.64 24.35
CA ARG A 182 33.05 -15.55 24.90
C ARG A 182 33.04 -14.33 23.95
N PRO A 183 31.86 -13.76 23.59
CA PRO A 183 31.81 -12.63 22.66
C PRO A 183 32.47 -11.38 23.26
N LYS A 184 33.47 -10.84 22.57
CA LYS A 184 33.99 -9.48 22.81
C LYS A 184 33.02 -8.49 22.17
N ALA A 185 32.78 -7.35 22.83
CA ALA A 185 31.89 -6.32 22.30
C ALA A 185 32.47 -5.69 21.01
N SER A 186 31.91 -6.04 19.86
CA SER A 186 32.21 -5.39 18.59
C SER A 186 31.60 -3.99 18.57
N VAL A 187 32.44 -2.94 18.49
CA VAL A 187 31.96 -1.57 18.27
C VAL A 187 31.48 -1.47 16.81
N VAL A 188 30.18 -1.70 16.60
CA VAL A 188 29.57 -1.68 15.28
C VAL A 188 29.54 -0.24 14.75
N TYR A 189 30.32 0.02 13.70
CA TYR A 189 30.34 1.29 13.00
C TYR A 189 28.91 1.64 12.51
N GLY A 190 28.47 2.87 12.78
CA GLY A 190 27.10 3.32 12.46
C GLY A 190 26.11 3.30 13.63
N GLN A 191 26.43 2.70 14.80
CA GLN A 191 25.52 2.73 15.97
C GLN A 191 25.10 4.15 16.38
N ALA A 192 26.00 5.13 16.30
CA ALA A 192 25.68 6.54 16.56
C ALA A 192 24.71 7.14 15.52
N TYR A 193 24.83 6.75 14.25
CA TYR A 193 23.95 7.20 13.17
C TYR A 193 22.55 6.60 13.31
N VAL A 194 22.46 5.29 13.59
CA VAL A 194 21.20 4.59 13.89
C VAL A 194 20.51 5.23 15.10
N SER A 195 21.25 5.50 16.19
CA SER A 195 20.72 6.17 17.38
C SER A 195 20.20 7.58 17.07
N GLN A 196 20.89 8.36 16.25
CA GLN A 196 20.42 9.68 15.80
C GLN A 196 19.18 9.59 14.88
N MET A 197 19.04 8.52 14.10
CA MET A 197 17.84 8.29 13.28
C MET A 197 16.63 7.97 14.17
N PHE A 198 16.78 7.06 15.14
CA PHE A 198 15.74 6.76 16.12
C PHE A 198 15.33 8.00 16.93
N ALA A 199 16.29 8.80 17.42
CA ALA A 199 16.03 10.03 18.17
C ALA A 199 15.35 11.14 17.32
N LYS A 200 15.42 11.08 15.98
CA LYS A 200 14.70 11.99 15.08
C LYS A 200 13.31 11.47 14.71
N MET A 201 13.13 10.15 14.57
CA MET A 201 11.84 9.54 14.25
C MET A 201 10.89 9.50 15.46
N PHE A 202 11.43 9.22 16.64
CA PHE A 202 10.69 9.19 17.90
C PHE A 202 11.14 10.37 18.76
N ARG A 203 10.25 11.36 18.95
CA ARG A 203 10.48 12.51 19.85
C ARG A 203 10.42 12.10 21.33
N VAL A 204 11.34 11.25 21.74
CA VAL A 204 11.53 10.80 23.12
C VAL A 204 12.55 11.71 23.78
N ALA A 205 12.16 12.40 24.85
CA ALA A 205 13.11 13.14 25.68
C ALA A 205 14.09 12.15 26.33
N PRO A 206 15.40 12.46 26.42
CA PRO A 206 16.36 11.56 27.05
C PRO A 206 15.95 11.26 28.50
N ILE A 207 15.80 9.97 28.83
CA ILE A 207 15.63 9.53 30.21
C ILE A 207 16.99 9.75 30.91
N PRO A 208 17.07 10.53 32.00
CA PRO A 208 18.33 10.73 32.71
C PRO A 208 18.78 9.41 33.35
N PRO A 209 20.09 9.12 33.40
CA PRO A 209 20.59 7.91 34.03
C PRO A 209 20.26 7.91 35.52
N THR A 210 19.50 6.93 35.98
CA THR A 210 19.19 6.73 37.41
C THR A 210 20.40 6.12 38.12
N GLY A 211 21.46 6.92 38.26
CA GLY A 211 22.52 6.68 39.24
C GLY A 211 22.05 7.06 40.64
N ASP A 212 22.68 6.44 41.64
CA ASP A 212 22.58 6.72 43.07
C ASP A 212 21.17 6.62 43.69
N ASN A 213 20.93 5.49 44.38
CA ASN A 213 19.76 5.25 45.23
C ASN A 213 20.18 5.33 46.72
N PRO A 214 20.08 6.49 47.39
CA PRO A 214 20.53 6.68 48.77
C PRO A 214 19.54 6.12 49.81
N ALA A 215 19.10 4.87 49.63
CA ALA A 215 18.07 4.22 50.44
C ALA A 215 18.50 2.85 51.02
N LEU A 216 19.82 2.58 51.08
CA LEU A 216 20.41 1.43 51.77
C LEU A 216 21.32 1.93 52.91
N GLY A 217 20.68 2.44 53.97
CA GLY A 217 21.35 2.65 55.26
C GLY A 217 21.53 1.30 55.96
N SER A 218 22.78 0.93 56.26
CA SER A 218 23.12 -0.35 56.89
C SER A 218 23.94 -0.13 58.17
N GLN A 219 23.39 -0.63 59.29
CA GLN A 219 24.01 -0.77 60.62
C GLN A 219 24.37 0.56 61.31
#